data_AF-Q5Y518-F1
#
_entry.id   AF-Q5Y518-F1
#
_cell.length_a   1.000
_cell.length_b   1.000
_cell.length_c   1.000
_cell.angle_alpha   90.00
_cell.angle_beta   90.00
_cell.angle_gamma   90.00
#
_symmetry.space_group_name_H-M   'P 1'
#
loop_
_entity.id
_entity.type
_entity.pdbx_description
1 polymer ?
#
loop_
_entity_poly.entity_id
_entity_poly.type
_entity_poly.pdbx_seq_one_letter_code
_entity_poly.pdbx_strand_id
1 'polypeptide(L)'
;KAATISSGWENGVLSGNQTLTDQSIVFQGSAPINSWYTPQAYGSFPITAVQALEYSSNSYMVQTALGLMGQTYQPNMFVGTSKLESAMGKLRSTFGEYGL
;
A
#
# COMPACT_ATOMS: atom_id res chain seq x y z
N LYS A 1 -5.76 -7.96 -2.74
CA LYS A 1 -5.70 -6.52 -3.06
C LYS A 1 -6.98 -5.80 -2.65
N ALA A 2 -8.15 -6.24 -3.11
CA ALA A 2 -9.44 -5.68 -2.67
C ALA A 2 -9.55 -5.58 -1.13
N ALA A 3 -9.34 -6.69 -0.41
CA ALA A 3 -9.37 -6.68 1.07
C ALA A 3 -8.32 -5.74 1.72
N THR A 4 -7.18 -5.50 1.07
CA THR A 4 -6.16 -4.55 1.56
C THR A 4 -6.66 -3.11 1.42
N ILE A 5 -7.32 -2.78 0.30
CA ILE A 5 -7.96 -1.48 0.09
C ILE A 5 -9.11 -1.29 1.09
N SER A 6 -9.94 -2.33 1.30
CA SER A 6 -10.99 -2.32 2.32
C SER A 6 -10.45 -1.97 3.70
N SER A 7 -9.32 -2.57 4.08
CA SER A 7 -8.67 -2.29 5.37
C SER A 7 -8.21 -0.83 5.44
N GLY A 8 -7.78 -0.27 4.31
CA GLY A 8 -7.46 1.15 4.18
C GLY A 8 -8.66 2.07 4.48
N TRP A 9 -9.85 1.75 3.98
CA TRP A 9 -11.07 2.52 4.27
C TRP A 9 -11.53 2.36 5.71
N GLU A 10 -11.60 1.12 6.21
CA GLU A 10 -12.03 0.81 7.59
C GLU A 10 -11.17 1.53 8.64
N ASN A 11 -9.88 1.71 8.36
CA ASN A 11 -8.93 2.34 9.27
C ASN A 11 -8.63 3.81 8.94
N GLY A 12 -9.39 4.42 8.01
CA GLY A 12 -9.25 5.84 7.66
C GLY A 12 -7.93 6.22 6.97
N VAL A 13 -7.23 5.23 6.39
CA VAL A 13 -6.00 5.44 5.60
C VAL A 13 -6.33 5.89 4.17
N LEU A 14 -7.45 5.41 3.62
CA LEU A 14 -7.96 5.77 2.30
C LEU A 14 -9.33 6.45 2.42
N SER A 15 -9.66 7.33 1.46
CA SER A 15 -10.97 7.97 1.34
C SER A 15 -11.50 7.92 -0.08
N GLY A 16 -12.66 7.29 -0.28
CA GLY A 16 -13.27 7.13 -1.60
C GLY A 16 -12.33 6.46 -2.60
N ASN A 17 -12.34 6.95 -3.84
CA ASN A 17 -11.45 6.47 -4.90
C ASN A 17 -10.08 7.19 -4.87
N GLN A 18 -9.42 7.19 -3.71
CA GLN A 18 -8.22 7.99 -3.43
C GLN A 18 -7.11 7.76 -4.46
N THR A 19 -6.52 8.86 -4.92
CA THR A 19 -5.33 8.86 -5.78
C THR A 19 -4.06 8.74 -4.95
N LEU A 20 -3.20 7.79 -5.29
CA LEU A 20 -1.82 7.66 -4.79
C LEU A 20 -0.84 7.71 -5.96
N THR A 21 0.43 8.00 -5.68
CA THR A 21 1.49 7.89 -6.69
C THR A 21 1.96 6.44 -6.77
N ASP A 22 1.72 5.76 -7.89
CA ASP A 22 2.40 4.50 -8.21
C ASP A 22 3.86 4.81 -8.49
N GLN A 23 4.76 4.14 -7.77
CA GLN A 23 6.20 4.31 -7.84
C GLN A 23 6.90 3.07 -7.27
N SER A 24 8.18 2.89 -7.61
CA SER A 24 9.04 1.91 -6.96
C SER A 24 9.13 2.21 -5.47
N ILE A 25 8.79 1.23 -4.63
CA ILE A 25 8.87 1.36 -3.17
C ILE A 25 10.24 0.85 -2.72
N VAL A 26 11.11 1.79 -2.35
CA VAL A 26 12.45 1.54 -1.82
C VAL A 26 12.52 1.93 -0.35
N PHE A 27 12.80 0.95 0.52
CA PHE A 27 13.15 1.17 1.92
C PHE A 27 14.67 1.06 2.11
N GLN A 28 15.21 1.70 3.15
CA GLN A 28 16.64 1.66 3.41
C GLN A 28 17.14 0.21 3.57
N GLY A 29 18.23 -0.12 2.87
CA GLY A 29 18.88 -1.43 2.99
C GLY A 29 18.12 -2.60 2.33
N SER A 30 17.13 -2.32 1.48
CA SER A 30 16.32 -3.33 0.81
C SER A 30 16.30 -3.17 -0.72
N ALA A 31 15.99 -4.25 -1.43
CA ALA A 31 15.71 -4.18 -2.85
C ALA A 31 14.36 -3.45 -3.10
N PRO A 32 14.20 -2.75 -4.24
CA PRO A 32 12.94 -2.11 -4.59
C PRO A 32 11.78 -3.11 -4.72
N ILE A 33 10.61 -2.73 -4.21
CA ILE A 33 9.34 -3.40 -4.48
C ILE A 33 8.67 -2.68 -5.65
N ASN A 34 8.32 -3.45 -6.68
CA ASN A 34 7.77 -2.95 -7.93
C ASN A 34 6.45 -3.64 -8.28
N SER A 35 5.57 -2.93 -9.01
CA SER A 35 4.51 -3.58 -9.80
C SER A 35 5.11 -4.13 -11.08
N TRP A 36 4.37 -4.98 -11.81
CA TRP A 36 4.88 -5.62 -13.03
C TRP A 36 5.25 -4.64 -14.16
N TYR A 37 4.73 -3.42 -14.13
CA TYR A 37 4.97 -2.35 -15.11
C TYR A 37 5.90 -1.23 -14.63
N THR A 38 6.12 -1.10 -13.31
CA THR A 38 6.86 0.03 -12.73
C THR A 38 8.31 0.10 -13.23
N PRO A 39 9.08 -1.00 -13.31
CA PRO A 39 10.46 -0.96 -13.79
C PRO A 39 10.59 -0.71 -15.30
N GLN A 40 9.60 -1.08 -16.10
CA GLN A 40 9.75 -1.15 -17.56
C GLN A 40 9.07 -0.02 -18.35
N ALA A 41 8.01 0.63 -17.84
CA ALA A 41 7.09 1.33 -18.74
C ALA A 41 6.66 2.76 -18.38
N TYR A 42 6.50 3.14 -17.11
CA TYR A 42 5.76 4.38 -16.78
C TYR A 42 6.39 5.31 -15.74
N GLY A 43 7.54 4.96 -15.14
CA GLY A 43 8.09 5.74 -14.03
C GLY A 43 7.07 5.89 -12.88
N SER A 44 7.07 7.04 -12.21
CA SER A 44 6.09 7.36 -11.16
C SER A 44 4.90 8.12 -11.73
N PHE A 45 3.66 7.69 -11.44
CA PHE A 45 2.44 8.32 -11.97
C PHE A 45 1.25 8.17 -11.01
N PRO A 46 0.25 9.09 -11.04
CA PRO A 46 -0.92 8.98 -10.18
C PRO A 46 -1.85 7.86 -10.62
N ILE A 47 -2.36 7.09 -9.66
CA ILE A 47 -3.41 6.07 -9.86
C ILE A 47 -4.47 6.16 -8.77
N THR A 48 -5.73 5.94 -9.15
CA THR A 48 -6.87 5.81 -8.23
C THR A 48 -6.99 4.40 -7.65
N ALA A 49 -7.82 4.19 -6.63
CA ALA A 49 -8.09 2.85 -6.08
C ALA A 49 -8.65 1.88 -7.14
N VAL A 50 -9.54 2.37 -8.03
CA VAL A 50 -10.07 1.60 -9.16
C VAL A 50 -8.94 1.19 -10.10
N GLN A 51 -8.09 2.13 -10.52
CA GLN A 51 -6.94 1.84 -11.38
C GLN A 51 -5.91 0.92 -10.71
N ALA A 52 -5.74 1.03 -9.38
CA ALA A 52 -4.85 0.16 -8.63
C ALA A 52 -5.30 -1.31 -8.67
N LEU A 53 -6.62 -1.57 -8.70
CA LEU A 53 -7.17 -2.91 -8.90
C LEU A 53 -7.02 -3.35 -10.36
N GLU A 54 -7.34 -2.46 -11.32
CA GLU A 54 -7.24 -2.73 -12.76
C GLU A 54 -5.82 -3.14 -13.18
N TYR A 55 -4.81 -2.37 -12.76
CA TYR A 55 -3.42 -2.64 -13.10
C TYR A 55 -2.73 -3.59 -12.12
N SER A 56 -3.40 -3.99 -11.05
CA SER A 56 -2.81 -4.78 -9.98
C SER A 56 -1.56 -4.10 -9.41
N SER A 57 -1.68 -2.83 -9.00
CA SER A 57 -0.58 -2.06 -8.41
C SER A 57 -0.12 -2.66 -7.09
N ASN A 58 1.17 -3.01 -6.98
CA ASN A 58 1.79 -3.36 -5.69
C ASN A 58 2.11 -2.10 -4.88
N SER A 59 2.50 -1.01 -5.55
CA SER A 59 2.83 0.26 -4.92
C SER A 59 1.67 0.79 -4.07
N TYR A 60 0.45 0.76 -4.60
CA TYR A 60 -0.75 1.19 -3.90
C TYR A 60 -1.03 0.34 -2.64
N MET A 61 -0.85 -0.99 -2.75
CA MET A 61 -1.08 -1.89 -1.61
C MET A 61 -0.07 -1.66 -0.49
N VAL A 62 1.21 -1.49 -0.85
CA VAL A 62 2.29 -1.28 0.13
C VAL A 62 2.14 0.07 0.82
N GLN A 63 1.79 1.13 0.07
CA GLN A 63 1.50 2.45 0.64
C GLN A 63 0.30 2.42 1.58
N THR A 64 -0.75 1.65 1.24
CA THR A 64 -1.91 1.45 2.13
C THR A 64 -1.51 0.74 3.42
N ALA A 65 -0.71 -0.33 3.33
CA ALA A 65 -0.21 -1.07 4.49
C ALA A 65 0.70 -0.20 5.39
N LEU A 66 1.52 0.65 4.79
CA LEU A 66 2.34 1.62 5.53
C LEU A 66 1.47 2.66 6.25
N GLY A 67 0.38 3.10 5.62
CA GLY A 67 -0.64 3.95 6.25
C GLY A 67 -1.31 3.29 7.46
N LEU A 68 -1.58 1.98 7.41
CA LEU A 68 -2.08 1.22 8.58
C LEU A 68 -1.06 1.22 9.74
N MET A 69 0.24 1.26 9.43
CA MET A 69 1.33 1.46 10.40
C MET A 69 1.49 2.94 10.83
N GLY A 70 0.64 3.85 10.35
CA GLY A 70 0.70 5.27 10.66
C GLY A 70 1.87 6.01 10.00
N GLN A 71 2.37 5.50 8.88
CA GLN A 71 3.49 6.06 8.14
C GLN A 71 3.07 6.42 6.71
N THR A 72 3.58 7.53 6.20
CA THR A 72 3.44 7.92 4.78
C THR A 72 4.74 7.59 4.07
N TYR A 73 4.64 6.98 2.89
CA TYR A 73 5.83 6.55 2.16
C TYR A 73 6.71 7.74 1.78
N GLN A 74 8.02 7.58 2.00
CA GLN A 74 9.07 8.46 1.51
C GLN A 74 10.21 7.60 0.94
N PRO A 75 10.80 7.96 -0.22
CA PRO A 75 11.91 7.21 -0.79
C PRO A 75 13.06 7.02 0.20
N ASN A 76 13.58 5.79 0.29
CA ASN A 76 14.71 5.40 1.16
C ASN A 76 14.44 5.57 2.66
N MET A 77 13.18 5.64 3.10
CA MET A 77 12.85 5.74 4.52
C MET A 77 13.30 4.51 5.32
N PHE A 78 13.64 4.75 6.59
CA PHE A 78 13.64 3.70 7.61
C PHE A 78 12.21 3.48 8.07
N VAL A 79 11.77 2.22 8.12
CA VAL A 79 10.43 1.88 8.58
C VAL A 79 10.43 1.79 10.10
N GLY A 80 9.66 2.65 10.77
CA GLY A 80 9.41 2.52 12.21
C GLY A 80 8.51 1.33 12.50
N THR A 81 8.93 0.42 13.38
CA THR A 81 8.22 -0.84 13.65
C THR A 81 7.40 -0.83 14.95
N SER A 82 7.34 0.29 15.66
CA SER A 82 6.59 0.42 16.92
C SER A 82 5.09 0.14 16.81
N LYS A 83 4.51 0.26 15.60
CA LYS A 83 3.09 -0.04 15.30
C LYS A 83 2.90 -1.31 14.45
N LEU A 84 3.93 -2.14 14.28
CA LEU A 84 3.89 -3.30 13.40
C LEU A 84 2.80 -4.31 13.79
N GLU A 85 2.76 -4.71 15.06
CA GLU A 85 1.77 -5.69 15.54
C GLU A 85 0.34 -5.17 15.38
N SER A 86 0.11 -3.91 15.74
CA SER A 86 -1.20 -3.26 15.59
C SER A 86 -1.64 -3.19 14.13
N ALA A 87 -0.74 -2.81 13.21
CA ALA A 87 -1.05 -2.73 11.78
C ALA A 87 -1.32 -4.11 11.17
N MET A 88 -0.55 -5.12 11.56
CA MET A 88 -0.79 -6.51 11.13
C MET A 88 -2.15 -7.02 11.63
N GLY A 89 -2.51 -6.71 12.88
CA GLY A 89 -3.81 -7.03 13.45
C GLY A 89 -4.96 -6.39 12.67
N LYS A 90 -4.86 -5.10 12.34
CA LYS A 90 -5.85 -4.39 11.51
C LYS A 90 -6.03 -5.03 10.14
N LEU A 91 -4.92 -5.28 9.43
CA LEU A 91 -4.95 -5.88 8.10
C LEU A 91 -5.58 -7.27 8.12
N ARG A 92 -5.18 -8.12 9.08
CA ARG A 92 -5.72 -9.49 9.22
C ARG A 92 -7.16 -9.52 9.68
N SER A 93 -7.58 -8.58 10.51
CA SER A 93 -8.98 -8.42 10.90
C SER A 93 -9.85 -8.22 9.66
N THR A 94 -9.50 -7.27 8.81
CA THR A 94 -10.22 -7.04 7.55
C THR A 94 -10.18 -8.27 6.64
N PHE A 95 -9.05 -8.97 6.54
CA PHE A 95 -8.97 -10.21 5.75
C PHE A 95 -9.94 -11.28 6.26
N GLY A 96 -10.08 -11.43 7.57
CA GLY A 96 -11.02 -12.36 8.20
C GLY A 96 -12.48 -12.08 7.85
N GLU A 97 -12.85 -10.82 7.59
CA GLU A 97 -14.22 -10.45 7.16
C GLU A 97 -14.57 -11.02 5.78
N TYR A 98 -13.56 -11.36 4.96
CA TYR A 98 -13.73 -12.00 3.65
C TYR A 98 -13.38 -13.50 3.65
N GLY A 99 -13.05 -14.09 4.82
CA GLY A 99 -12.70 -15.50 4.95
C GLY A 99 -11.29 -15.87 4.47
N LEU A 100 -10.34 -14.92 4.48
CA LEU A 100 -8.95 -15.10 4.09
C LEU A 100 -8.01 -15.41 5.26
#